data_AF-A0AA39J321-F1
#
_entry.id   AF-A0AA39J321-F1
#
_cell.length_a   1.000
_cell.length_b   1.000
_cell.length_c   1.000
_cell.angle_alpha   90.00
_cell.angle_beta   90.00
_cell.angle_gamma   90.00
#
_symmetry.space_group_name_H-M   'P 1'
#
loop_
_entity.id
_entity.type
_entity.pdbx_description
1 polymer ?
#
loop_
_entity_poly.entity_id
_entity_poly.type
_entity_poly.pdbx_seq_one_letter_code
_entity_poly.pdbx_strand_id
1 'polypeptide(L)'
;MLDALRRLGNFLPGFVGVHSHIHGLGLDDRLEPTANSQGMAGQARARKAAGMILKMVQEGRIAGRVILSALPSLTGIAQTLGLDVPFTTTAANEMFSLSMSKTKALTQAF
;
A
#
# COMPACT_ATOMS: atom_id res chain seq x y z
N MET A 1 9.16 -14.14 11.91
CA MET A 1 7.91 -14.87 12.17
C MET A 1 6.81 -13.94 12.70
N LEU A 2 7.04 -13.16 13.77
CA LEU A 2 6.06 -12.18 14.27
C LEU A 2 5.68 -11.09 13.25
N ASP A 3 6.63 -10.53 12.48
CA ASP A 3 6.30 -9.51 11.47
C ASP A 3 5.52 -10.07 10.28
N ALA A 4 5.80 -11.30 9.85
CA ALA A 4 5.01 -11.97 8.82
C ALA A 4 3.57 -12.23 9.28
N LEU A 5 3.38 -12.58 10.56
CA LEU A 5 2.05 -12.74 11.16
C LEU A 5 1.32 -11.40 11.34
N ARG A 6 2.04 -10.30 11.62
CA ARG A 6 1.47 -8.95 11.67
C ARG A 6 1.04 -8.44 10.29
N ARG A 7 1.83 -8.76 9.26
CA ARG A 7 1.52 -8.47 7.85
C ARG A 7 0.27 -9.23 7.41
N LEU A 8 0.17 -10.52 7.73
CA LEU A 8 -1.04 -11.31 7.48
C LEU A 8 -2.23 -10.76 8.28
N GLY A 9 -2.05 -10.42 9.55
CA GLY A 9 -3.07 -9.86 10.43
C GLY A 9 -3.79 -8.64 9.85
N ASN A 10 -3.05 -7.70 9.25
CA ASN A 10 -3.64 -6.51 8.61
C ASN A 10 -4.62 -6.83 7.45
N PHE A 11 -4.57 -8.04 6.89
CA PHE A 11 -5.44 -8.48 5.79
C PHE A 11 -6.38 -9.64 6.20
N LEU A 12 -6.34 -10.09 7.46
CA LEU A 12 -7.24 -11.12 7.98
C LEU A 12 -8.55 -10.49 8.50
N PRO A 13 -9.72 -11.09 8.21
CA PRO A 13 -11.00 -10.63 8.74
C PRO A 13 -11.01 -10.69 10.28
N GLY A 14 -11.36 -9.58 10.94
CA GLY A 14 -11.47 -9.46 12.40
C GLY A 14 -10.27 -8.84 13.12
N PHE A 15 -9.17 -8.53 12.42
CA PHE A 15 -8.04 -7.80 13.02
C PHE A 15 -8.37 -6.31 13.22
N VAL A 16 -8.17 -5.83 14.45
CA VAL A 16 -8.32 -4.40 14.79
C VAL A 16 -6.93 -3.80 14.97
N GLY A 17 -6.56 -2.89 14.08
CA GLY A 17 -5.30 -2.16 14.09
C GLY A 17 -5.47 -0.71 13.66
N VAL A 18 -4.43 0.10 13.82
CA VAL A 18 -4.47 1.55 13.56
C VAL A 18 -4.97 1.90 12.15
N HIS A 19 -4.70 1.04 11.16
CA HIS A 19 -5.12 1.24 9.78
C HIS A 19 -6.15 0.21 9.29
N SER A 20 -6.73 -0.63 10.17
CA SER A 20 -7.68 -1.68 9.78
C SER A 20 -9.05 -1.14 9.36
N HIS A 21 -9.35 0.11 9.69
CA HIS A 21 -10.57 0.80 9.26
C HIS A 21 -10.49 1.31 7.80
N ILE A 22 -9.31 1.26 7.17
CA ILE A 22 -9.10 1.69 5.78
C ILE A 22 -9.37 0.49 4.87
N HIS A 23 -10.35 0.63 3.99
CA HIS A 23 -10.79 -0.41 3.05
C HIS A 23 -10.53 -0.05 1.58
N GLY A 24 -9.96 1.13 1.32
CA GLY A 24 -9.63 1.58 -0.03
C GLY A 24 -9.31 3.07 -0.08
N LEU A 25 -9.13 3.59 -1.29
CA LEU A 25 -8.86 5.02 -1.52
C LEU A 25 -10.12 5.90 -1.50
N GLY A 26 -11.32 5.34 -1.52
CA GLY A 26 -12.61 6.04 -1.47
C GLY A 26 -12.85 6.96 -2.66
N LEU A 27 -12.46 6.52 -3.86
CA LEU A 27 -12.63 7.26 -5.11
C LEU A 27 -13.88 6.78 -5.85
N ASP A 28 -14.48 7.65 -6.64
CA ASP A 28 -15.52 7.28 -7.61
C ASP A 28 -14.91 6.78 -8.94
N ASP A 29 -15.78 6.44 -9.90
CA ASP A 29 -15.38 5.94 -11.22
C ASP A 29 -14.57 6.96 -12.05
N ARG A 30 -14.62 8.24 -11.68
CA ARG A 30 -13.86 9.33 -12.31
C ARG A 30 -12.54 9.59 -11.57
N LEU A 31 -12.19 8.76 -10.60
CA LEU A 31 -11.06 8.93 -9.68
C LEU A 31 -11.17 10.19 -8.81
N GLU A 32 -12.37 10.72 -8.61
CA GLU A 32 -12.58 11.84 -7.70
C GLU A 32 -12.78 11.32 -6.26
N PRO A 33 -12.11 11.92 -5.27
CA PRO A 33 -12.23 11.51 -3.89
C PRO A 33 -13.55 11.97 -3.29
N THR A 34 -14.30 11.04 -2.70
CA THR A 34 -15.45 11.39 -1.85
C THR A 34 -14.95 11.88 -0.49
N ALA A 35 -15.67 12.81 0.14
CA ALA A 35 -15.27 13.47 1.38
C ALA A 35 -14.88 12.49 2.50
N ASN A 36 -15.73 11.50 2.77
CA ASN A 36 -15.52 10.42 3.73
C ASN A 36 -15.96 9.09 3.07
N SER A 37 -15.01 8.22 2.73
CA SER A 37 -15.33 6.96 2.05
C SER A 37 -14.23 5.92 2.26
N GLN A 38 -14.63 4.66 2.40
CA GLN A 38 -13.74 3.49 2.60
C GLN A 38 -12.71 3.68 3.73
N GLY A 39 -13.09 4.38 4.80
CA GLY A 39 -12.22 4.67 5.94
C GLY A 39 -11.24 5.83 5.73
N MET A 40 -11.28 6.50 4.58
CA MET A 40 -10.46 7.68 4.27
C MET A 40 -11.28 8.97 4.39
N ALA A 41 -10.69 9.98 5.02
CA ALA A 41 -11.23 11.34 5.11
C ALA A 41 -10.18 12.37 4.71
N GLY A 42 -10.58 13.37 3.92
CA GLY A 42 -9.67 14.43 3.45
C GLY A 42 -8.59 13.94 2.47
N GLN A 43 -7.43 14.61 2.45
CA GLN A 43 -6.28 14.31 1.57
C GLN A 43 -6.64 14.12 0.08
N ALA A 44 -7.62 14.89 -0.41
CA ALA A 44 -8.23 14.72 -1.72
C ALA A 44 -7.21 14.64 -2.87
N ARG A 45 -6.26 15.58 -2.92
CA ARG A 45 -5.22 15.59 -3.98
C ARG A 45 -4.35 14.34 -3.96
N ALA A 46 -3.93 13.90 -2.77
CA ALA A 46 -3.05 12.75 -2.62
C ALA A 46 -3.80 11.43 -2.93
N ARG A 47 -5.07 11.32 -2.52
CA ARG A 47 -5.94 10.18 -2.86
C ARG A 47 -6.18 10.09 -4.37
N LYS A 48 -6.50 11.21 -5.01
CA LYS A 48 -6.65 11.28 -6.47
C LYS A 48 -5.38 10.87 -7.22
N ALA A 49 -4.22 11.39 -6.79
CA ALA A 49 -2.94 11.00 -7.39
C ALA A 49 -2.64 9.50 -7.20
N ALA A 50 -2.90 8.96 -6.01
CA ALA A 50 -2.77 7.53 -5.73
C ALA A 50 -3.71 6.69 -6.62
N GLY A 51 -4.94 7.16 -6.88
CA GLY A 51 -5.87 6.51 -7.80
C GLY A 51 -5.38 6.47 -9.25
N MET A 52 -4.78 7.56 -9.74
CA MET A 52 -4.18 7.56 -11.09
C MET A 52 -3.01 6.58 -11.19
N ILE A 53 -2.14 6.55 -10.17
CA ILE A 53 -1.04 5.59 -10.09
C ILE A 53 -1.58 4.17 -10.09
N LEU A 54 -2.57 3.88 -9.26
CA LEU A 54 -3.20 2.57 -9.15
C LEU A 54 -3.73 2.10 -10.52
N LYS A 55 -4.42 2.99 -11.23
CA LYS A 55 -4.92 2.70 -12.57
C LYS A 55 -3.78 2.40 -13.55
N MET A 56 -2.69 3.17 -13.52
CA MET A 56 -1.51 2.88 -14.35
C MET A 56 -0.85 1.54 -14.00
N VAL A 57 -0.84 1.14 -12.72
CA VAL A 57 -0.33 -0.17 -12.27
C VAL A 57 -1.21 -1.30 -12.82
N GLN A 58 -2.54 -1.17 -12.67
CA GLN A 58 -3.52 -2.14 -13.18
C GLN A 58 -3.47 -2.27 -14.72
N GLU A 59 -3.24 -1.15 -15.42
CA GLU A 59 -3.05 -1.13 -16.88
C GLU A 59 -1.66 -1.62 -17.32
N GLY A 60 -0.73 -1.90 -16.40
CA GLY A 60 0.64 -2.33 -16.71
C GLY A 60 1.51 -1.26 -17.39
N ARG A 61 1.14 0.02 -17.29
CA ARG A 61 1.80 1.14 -18.00
C ARG A 61 2.92 1.81 -17.21
N ILE A 62 3.18 1.35 -15.99
CA ILE A 62 4.16 1.94 -15.08
C ILE A 62 5.10 0.88 -14.47
N ALA A 63 6.15 0.52 -15.20
CA ALA A 63 7.21 -0.39 -14.74
C ALA A 63 8.51 0.37 -14.45
N GLY A 64 9.26 -0.09 -13.44
CA GLY A 64 10.56 0.49 -13.08
C GLY A 64 10.47 1.97 -12.69
N ARG A 65 9.42 2.34 -11.94
CA ARG A 65 9.23 3.70 -11.42
C ARG A 65 9.18 3.68 -9.91
N VAL A 66 9.70 4.75 -9.31
CA VAL A 66 9.63 5.00 -7.87
C VAL A 66 8.68 6.16 -7.64
N ILE A 67 7.80 5.98 -6.66
CA ILE A 67 6.87 7.01 -6.22
C ILE A 67 7.22 7.34 -4.77
N LEU A 68 7.47 8.63 -4.51
CA LEU A 68 7.62 9.15 -3.16
C LEU A 68 6.29 9.78 -2.74
N SER A 69 5.80 9.42 -1.56
CA SER A 69 4.52 9.87 -1.06
C SER A 69 4.62 10.36 0.38
N ALA A 70 3.90 11.43 0.69
CA ALA A 70 3.70 11.94 2.04
C ALA A 70 2.34 11.50 2.63
N LEU A 71 1.71 10.46 2.06
CA LEU A 71 0.48 9.90 2.61
C LEU A 71 0.75 9.29 4.00
N PRO A 72 -0.15 9.50 4.98
CA PRO A 72 0.01 8.90 6.31
C PRO A 72 0.07 7.37 6.32
N SER A 73 -0.56 6.72 5.32
CA SER A 73 -0.47 5.27 5.13
C SER A 73 -0.67 4.90 3.65
N LEU A 74 -0.11 3.76 3.24
CA LEU A 74 -0.32 3.17 1.92
C LEU A 74 -1.39 2.06 1.92
N THR A 75 -2.01 1.77 3.07
CA THR A 75 -3.03 0.72 3.22
C THR A 75 -4.19 0.90 2.25
N GLY A 76 -4.61 2.15 1.98
CA GLY A 76 -5.66 2.42 1.00
C GLY A 76 -5.30 1.96 -0.42
N ILE A 77 -4.03 2.09 -0.83
CA ILE A 77 -3.54 1.60 -2.13
C ILE A 77 -3.59 0.07 -2.15
N ALA A 78 -3.04 -0.58 -1.12
CA ALA A 78 -3.02 -2.03 -1.00
C ALA A 78 -4.43 -2.65 -1.05
N GLN A 79 -5.36 -2.09 -0.29
CA GLN A 79 -6.75 -2.56 -0.23
C GLN A 79 -7.49 -2.34 -1.56
N THR A 80 -7.17 -1.27 -2.30
CA THR A 80 -7.81 -1.00 -3.60
C THR A 80 -7.23 -1.86 -4.74
N LEU A 81 -5.97 -2.32 -4.64
CA LEU A 81 -5.38 -3.26 -5.61
C LEU A 81 -6.11 -4.60 -5.65
N GLY A 82 -6.66 -5.04 -4.51
CA GLY A 82 -7.30 -6.34 -4.37
C GLY A 82 -6.32 -7.46 -4.03
N LEU A 83 -6.85 -8.65 -3.76
CA LEU A 83 -6.07 -9.80 -3.29
C LEU A 83 -5.27 -10.49 -4.40
N ASP A 84 -5.66 -10.28 -5.66
CA ASP A 84 -5.05 -10.95 -6.82
C ASP A 84 -3.74 -10.28 -7.26
N VAL A 85 -3.46 -9.06 -6.78
CA VAL A 85 -2.23 -8.33 -7.11
C VAL A 85 -1.26 -8.42 -5.93
N PRO A 86 -0.03 -8.94 -6.14
CA PRO A 86 0.94 -9.02 -5.06
C PRO A 86 1.33 -7.62 -4.57
N PHE A 87 1.32 -7.44 -3.26
CA PHE A 87 1.71 -6.19 -2.61
C PHE A 87 2.65 -6.47 -1.44
N THR A 88 3.87 -5.92 -1.53
CA THR A 88 4.90 -6.09 -0.49
C THR A 88 5.14 -4.77 0.22
N THR A 89 4.89 -4.73 1.52
CA THR A 89 5.35 -3.63 2.39
C THR A 89 6.58 -4.06 3.15
N THR A 90 7.63 -3.26 3.13
CA THR A 90 8.87 -3.53 3.88
C THR A 90 9.33 -2.25 4.55
N ALA A 91 9.70 -2.34 5.83
CA ALA A 91 10.33 -1.27 6.56
C ALA A 91 11.84 -1.24 6.28
N ALA A 92 12.43 -0.05 6.22
CA ALA A 92 13.84 0.10 5.86
C ALA A 92 14.80 -0.62 6.83
N ASN A 93 14.42 -0.73 8.11
CA ASN A 93 15.20 -1.43 9.12
C ASN A 93 15.25 -2.95 8.89
N GLU A 94 14.25 -3.53 8.23
CA GLU A 94 14.24 -4.97 7.85
C GLU A 94 15.30 -5.29 6.79
N MET A 95 15.86 -4.28 6.11
CA MET A 95 16.93 -4.46 5.13
C MET A 95 18.33 -4.63 5.76
N PHE A 96 18.45 -4.48 7.08
CA PHE A 96 19.70 -4.66 7.80
C PHE A 96 19.81 -6.08 8.35
N SER A 97 20.90 -6.76 8.02
CA SER A 97 21.21 -8.12 8.49
C SER A 97 22.71 -8.25 8.76
N LEU A 98 23.06 -9.11 9.72
CA LEU A 98 24.44 -9.48 10.02
C LEU A 98 24.99 -10.52 9.01
N SER A 99 24.10 -11.33 8.42
CA SER A 99 24.47 -12.46 7.55
C SER A 99 24.23 -12.21 6.06
N MET A 100 23.62 -11.08 5.71
CA MET A 100 23.24 -10.76 4.34
C MET A 100 23.52 -9.29 4.02
N SER A 101 24.02 -9.02 2.81
CA SER A 101 24.26 -7.65 2.35
C SER A 101 22.94 -6.92 2.05
N LYS A 102 22.93 -5.59 2.25
CA LYS A 102 21.77 -4.72 2.01
C LYS A 102 21.25 -4.82 0.58
N THR A 103 22.15 -4.92 -0.40
CA THR A 103 21.79 -5.07 -1.82
C THR A 103 21.05 -6.38 -2.06
N LYS A 104 21.52 -7.49 -1.48
CA LYS A 104 20.84 -8.79 -1.59
C LYS A 104 19.49 -8.78 -0.88
N ALA A 105 19.39 -8.12 0.28
CA ALA A 105 18.14 -7.92 0.99
C ALA A 105 17.10 -7.19 0.12
N LEU A 106 17.52 -6.09 -0.52
CA LEU A 106 16.66 -5.34 -1.45
C LEU A 106 16.27 -6.18 -2.67
N THR A 107 17.20 -6.90 -3.29
CA THR A 107 16.90 -7.78 -4.43
C THR A 107 15.89 -8.88 -4.10
N GLN A 108 15.84 -9.36 -2.85
CA GLN A 108 14.84 -10.34 -2.42
C GLN A 108 13.47 -9.74 -2.06
N ALA A 109 13.41 -8.43 -1.82
CA ALA A 109 12.17 -7.73 -1.49
C ALA A 109 11.36 -7.31 -2.73
N PHE A 110 12.01 -7.25 -3.90
CA PHE A 110 11.41 -7.00 -5.21
C PHE A 110 11.14 -8.32 -5.94
#